data_AF-A0A3C0GBM3-F1
#
_entry.id   AF-A0A3C0GBM3-F1
#
_cell.length_a   1.000
_cell.length_b   1.000
_cell.length_c   1.000
_cell.angle_alpha   90.00
_cell.angle_beta   90.00
_cell.angle_gamma   90.00
#
_symmetry.space_group_name_H-M   'P 1'
#
loop_
_entity.id
_entity.type
_entity.pdbx_description
1 polymer ?
#
loop_
_entity_poly.entity_id
_entity_poly.type
_entity_poly.pdbx_seq_one_letter_code
_entity_poly.pdbx_strand_id
1 'polypeptide(L)'
;KKDEFSNFSKKRLINNLTKKFNTTTIGSLAAFEDSFGFLWGHGKPYSDLDDDEKYYRNLWSEARTKILDLGNSNSRAAQNEVSQYTLTWNRYITNFYVVGDQDNE
;
A
#
# COMPACT_ATOMS: atom_id res chain seq x y z
N LYS A 1 -19.04 -12.88 -20.16
CA LYS A 1 -19.54 -11.53 -19.78
C LYS A 1 -19.61 -11.30 -18.26
N LYS A 2 -20.48 -11.97 -17.48
CA LYS A 2 -20.60 -11.74 -16.01
C LYS A 2 -19.34 -12.16 -15.24
N ASP A 3 -18.78 -13.31 -15.59
CA ASP A 3 -17.57 -13.84 -14.93
C ASP A 3 -16.32 -13.03 -15.28
N GLU A 4 -16.20 -12.59 -16.54
CA GLU A 4 -15.13 -11.67 -16.96
C GLU A 4 -15.20 -10.33 -16.21
N PHE A 5 -16.41 -9.81 -15.96
CA PHE A 5 -16.59 -8.57 -15.22
C PHE A 5 -16.26 -8.72 -13.72
N SER A 6 -16.63 -9.85 -13.11
CA SER A 6 -16.24 -10.19 -11.74
C SER A 6 -14.71 -10.31 -11.63
N ASN A 7 -14.06 -11.00 -12.56
CA ASN A 7 -12.61 -11.13 -12.60
C ASN A 7 -11.89 -9.79 -12.79
N PHE A 8 -12.42 -8.90 -13.64
CA PHE A 8 -11.91 -7.55 -13.79
C PHE A 8 -12.02 -6.75 -12.48
N SER A 9 -13.17 -6.84 -11.81
CA SER A 9 -13.41 -6.17 -10.52
C SER A 9 -12.43 -6.64 -9.45
N LYS A 10 -12.20 -7.96 -9.35
CA LYS A 10 -11.20 -8.55 -8.45
C LYS A 10 -9.80 -8.06 -8.75
N LYS A 11 -9.36 -8.14 -10.02
CA LYS A 11 -8.02 -7.70 -10.44
C LYS A 11 -7.79 -6.22 -10.13
N ARG A 12 -8.80 -5.37 -10.36
CA ARG A 12 -8.75 -3.95 -10.02
C ARG A 12 -8.56 -3.74 -8.52
N LEU A 13 -9.33 -4.43 -7.69
CA LEU A 13 -9.23 -4.31 -6.23
C LEU A 13 -7.85 -4.77 -5.74
N ILE A 14 -7.39 -5.94 -6.19
CA ILE A 14 -6.06 -6.48 -5.85
C ILE A 14 -4.96 -5.48 -6.21
N ASN A 15 -4.96 -4.94 -7.43
CA ASN A 15 -3.97 -3.97 -7.86
C ASN A 15 -3.95 -2.72 -6.96
N ASN A 16 -5.13 -2.21 -6.59
CA ASN A 16 -5.22 -1.05 -5.70
C ASN A 16 -4.76 -1.38 -4.28
N LEU A 17 -5.09 -2.56 -3.79
CA LEU A 17 -4.71 -3.03 -2.46
C LEU A 17 -3.18 -3.19 -2.36
N THR A 18 -2.56 -3.87 -3.33
CA THR A 18 -1.10 -4.02 -3.41
C THR A 18 -0.40 -2.67 -3.47
N LYS A 19 -0.91 -1.73 -4.26
CA LYS A 19 -0.38 -0.35 -4.28
C LYS A 19 -0.45 0.31 -2.92
N LYS A 20 -1.59 0.21 -2.21
CA LYS A 20 -1.75 0.79 -0.86
C LYS A 20 -0.78 0.18 0.15
N PHE A 21 -0.63 -1.15 0.17
CA PHE A 21 0.37 -1.80 1.02
C PHE A 21 1.78 -1.30 0.71
N ASN A 22 2.17 -1.26 -0.56
CA ASN A 22 3.49 -0.77 -0.95
C ASN A 22 3.69 0.70 -0.56
N THR A 23 2.72 1.57 -0.85
CA THR A 23 2.79 3.00 -0.51
C THR A 23 2.90 3.21 0.99
N THR A 24 2.11 2.50 1.80
CA THR A 24 2.19 2.63 3.25
C THR A 24 3.49 2.05 3.79
N THR A 25 3.91 0.85 3.38
CA THR A 25 5.15 0.23 3.87
C THR A 25 6.38 1.05 3.50
N ILE A 26 6.53 1.42 2.23
CA ILE A 26 7.67 2.22 1.76
C ILE A 26 7.60 3.65 2.32
N GLY A 27 6.41 4.25 2.35
CA GLY A 27 6.21 5.58 2.91
C GLY A 27 6.56 5.65 4.40
N SER A 28 6.19 4.63 5.18
CA SER A 28 6.59 4.54 6.58
C SER A 28 8.11 4.46 6.73
N LEU A 29 8.79 3.61 5.94
CA LEU A 29 10.26 3.53 5.98
C LEU A 29 10.92 4.86 5.64
N ALA A 30 10.43 5.56 4.61
CA ALA A 30 10.92 6.88 4.24
C ALA A 30 10.74 7.90 5.38
N ALA A 31 9.57 7.92 6.04
CA ALA A 31 9.33 8.80 7.17
C ALA A 31 10.28 8.52 8.36
N PHE A 32 10.62 7.25 8.61
CA PHE A 32 11.63 6.88 9.60
C PHE A 32 13.04 7.33 9.19
N GLU A 33 13.40 7.14 7.92
CA GLU A 33 14.70 7.57 7.38
C GLU A 33 14.85 9.09 7.42
N ASP A 34 13.81 9.85 7.10
CA ASP A 34 13.82 11.31 7.17
C ASP A 34 13.91 11.83 8.62
N SER A 35 13.20 11.19 9.56
CA SER A 35 13.11 11.67 10.94
C SER A 35 14.28 11.21 11.83
N PHE A 36 14.75 9.98 11.62
CA PHE A 36 15.71 9.31 12.50
C PHE A 36 16.99 8.89 11.79
N GLY A 37 17.10 9.10 10.46
CA GLY A 37 18.23 8.66 9.65
C GLY A 37 19.59 9.15 10.15
N PHE A 38 19.63 10.29 10.83
CA PHE A 38 20.84 10.83 11.43
C PHE A 38 21.47 9.88 12.47
N LEU A 39 20.70 9.03 13.14
CA LEU A 39 21.20 8.09 14.16
C LEU A 39 22.11 6.99 13.59
N TRP A 40 21.96 6.67 12.31
CA TRP A 40 22.73 5.61 11.64
C TRP A 40 23.46 6.10 10.40
N GLY A 41 23.73 7.40 10.33
CA GLY A 41 24.40 8.04 9.20
C GLY A 41 23.71 7.79 7.85
N HIS A 42 22.39 7.94 7.78
CA HIS A 42 21.64 7.79 6.53
C HIS A 42 22.26 8.67 5.41
N GLY A 43 22.54 8.05 4.26
CA GLY A 43 23.20 8.70 3.11
C GLY A 43 24.73 8.68 3.14
N LYS A 44 25.37 8.31 4.26
CA LYS A 44 26.82 8.12 4.35
C LYS A 44 27.24 6.71 3.91
N PRO A 45 28.43 6.54 3.29
CA PRO A 45 28.98 5.22 3.04
C PRO A 45 29.41 4.56 4.37
N TYR A 46 29.35 3.24 4.44
CA TYR A 46 29.59 2.49 5.68
C TYR A 46 31.00 2.68 6.26
N SER A 47 31.98 2.99 5.40
CA SER A 47 33.36 3.32 5.78
C SER A 47 33.47 4.56 6.65
N ASP A 48 32.51 5.49 6.52
CA ASP A 48 32.56 6.83 7.11
C ASP A 48 31.67 6.93 8.35
N LEU A 49 31.03 5.82 8.74
CA LEU A 49 30.21 5.73 9.94
C LEU A 49 31.10 5.55 11.17
N ASP A 50 30.74 6.23 12.27
CA ASP A 50 31.30 5.90 13.58
C ASP A 50 30.76 4.55 14.10
N ASP A 51 31.30 4.07 15.22
CA ASP A 51 30.94 2.74 15.74
C ASP A 51 29.50 2.68 16.28
N ASP A 52 28.96 3.79 16.79
CA ASP A 52 27.57 3.89 17.25
C ASP A 52 26.63 3.92 16.04
N GLU A 53 26.94 4.73 15.02
CA GLU A 53 26.22 4.80 13.75
C GLU A 53 26.17 3.43 13.07
N LYS A 54 27.28 2.66 13.06
CA LYS A 54 27.31 1.28 12.54
C LYS A 54 26.39 0.36 13.32
N TYR A 55 26.41 0.44 14.64
CA TYR A 55 25.52 -0.35 15.50
C TYR A 55 24.05 -0.07 15.18
N TYR A 56 23.66 1.21 15.14
CA TYR A 56 22.29 1.61 14.79
C TYR A 56 21.94 1.28 13.33
N ARG A 57 22.90 1.34 12.40
CA ARG A 57 22.70 0.97 11.00
C ARG A 57 22.36 -0.50 10.85
N ASN A 58 23.01 -1.37 11.63
CA ASN A 58 22.72 -2.81 11.63
C ASN A 58 21.31 -3.07 12.19
N LEU A 59 20.97 -2.46 13.33
CA LEU A 59 19.62 -2.57 13.91
C LEU A 59 18.54 -2.06 12.95
N TRP A 60 18.76 -0.91 12.31
CA TRP A 60 17.84 -0.38 11.31
C TRP A 60 17.69 -1.32 10.12
N SER A 61 18.79 -1.92 9.64
CA SER A 61 18.77 -2.84 8.50
C SER A 61 17.93 -4.10 8.80
N GLU A 62 18.04 -4.65 10.01
CA GLU A 62 17.20 -5.76 10.48
C GLU A 62 15.73 -5.35 10.59
N ALA A 63 15.45 -4.22 11.25
CA ALA A 63 14.09 -3.72 11.44
C ALA A 63 13.41 -3.42 10.09
N ARG A 64 14.13 -2.76 9.18
CA ARG A 64 13.67 -2.44 7.82
C ARG A 64 13.32 -3.71 7.04
N THR A 65 14.16 -4.73 7.11
CA THR A 65 13.90 -6.03 6.46
C THR A 65 12.63 -6.66 7.01
N LYS A 66 12.48 -6.69 8.35
CA LYS A 66 11.28 -7.23 9.00
C LYS A 66 10.01 -6.47 8.62
N ILE A 67 10.07 -5.15 8.53
CA ILE A 67 8.93 -4.32 8.08
C ILE A 67 8.53 -4.65 6.65
N LEU A 68 9.51 -4.79 5.73
CA LEU A 68 9.26 -5.17 4.34
C LEU A 68 8.64 -6.57 4.23
N ASP A 69 9.17 -7.54 4.98
CA ASP A 69 8.67 -8.91 4.98
C ASP A 69 7.24 -9.00 5.50
N LEU A 70 6.93 -8.29 6.58
CA LEU A 70 5.57 -8.18 7.11
C LEU A 70 4.62 -7.52 6.10
N GLY A 71 5.03 -6.41 5.48
CA GLY A 71 4.25 -5.74 4.44
C GLY A 71 3.94 -6.66 3.26
N ASN A 72 4.94 -7.39 2.77
CA ASN A 72 4.80 -8.36 1.70
C ASN A 72 3.91 -9.55 2.08
N SER A 73 4.06 -10.06 3.30
CA SER A 73 3.24 -11.15 3.83
C SER A 73 1.76 -10.75 3.93
N ASN A 74 1.48 -9.58 4.52
CA ASN A 74 0.12 -9.06 4.65
C ASN A 74 -0.52 -8.76 3.29
N SER A 75 0.25 -8.23 2.34
CA SER A 75 -0.21 -8.03 0.97
C SER A 75 -0.63 -9.35 0.31
N ARG A 76 0.16 -10.42 0.47
CA ARG A 76 -0.19 -11.76 -0.03
C ARG A 76 -1.41 -12.35 0.68
N ALA A 77 -1.48 -12.24 2.00
CA ALA A 77 -2.60 -12.73 2.80
C ALA A 77 -3.92 -12.08 2.35
N ALA A 78 -3.92 -10.75 2.17
CA ALA A 78 -5.09 -10.01 1.74
C ALA A 78 -5.51 -10.36 0.29
N GLN A 79 -4.55 -10.61 -0.60
CA GLN A 79 -4.84 -11.10 -1.96
C GLN A 79 -5.50 -12.48 -1.94
N ASN A 80 -4.99 -13.40 -1.11
CA ASN A 80 -5.57 -14.73 -0.94
C ASN A 80 -6.99 -14.67 -0.37
N GLU A 81 -7.23 -13.81 0.63
CA GLU A 81 -8.56 -13.58 1.18
C GLU A 81 -9.52 -13.06 0.10
N VAL A 82 -9.14 -12.01 -0.64
CA VAL A 82 -9.94 -11.44 -1.75
C VAL A 82 -10.28 -12.47 -2.82
N SER A 83 -9.39 -13.42 -3.09
CA SER A 83 -9.61 -14.49 -4.08
C SER A 83 -10.82 -15.38 -3.76
N GLN A 84 -11.14 -15.54 -2.47
CA GLN A 84 -12.20 -16.41 -1.96
C GLN A 84 -13.60 -15.79 -2.07
N TYR A 85 -13.70 -14.48 -2.33
CA TYR A 85 -14.97 -13.77 -2.42
C TYR A 85 -15.41 -13.54 -3.87
N THR A 86 -16.72 -13.36 -4.08
CA THR A 86 -17.25 -12.80 -5.34
C THR A 86 -17.37 -11.30 -5.18
N LEU A 87 -16.71 -10.54 -6.07
CA LEU A 87 -16.58 -9.09 -5.95
C LEU A 87 -17.09 -8.42 -7.22
N THR A 88 -17.89 -7.37 -7.04
CA THR A 88 -18.36 -6.52 -8.13
C THR A 88 -17.99 -5.08 -7.85
N TRP A 89 -17.42 -4.40 -8.83
CA TRP A 89 -17.13 -2.98 -8.72
C TRP A 89 -18.37 -2.18 -9.13
N ASN A 90 -18.95 -1.43 -8.19
CA ASN A 90 -20.21 -0.70 -8.39
C ASN A 90 -20.13 0.49 -9.37
N ARG A 91 -18.93 0.82 -9.88
CA ARG A 91 -18.65 1.98 -10.76
C ARG A 91 -19.15 3.31 -10.16
N TYR A 92 -18.91 4.40 -10.87
CA TYR A 92 -19.54 5.68 -10.53
C TYR A 92 -20.97 5.67 -11.08
N ILE A 93 -21.96 5.83 -10.20
CA ILE A 93 -23.36 6.01 -10.59
C ILE A 93 -23.59 7.52 -10.69
N THR A 94 -23.86 8.01 -11.91
CA THR A 94 -24.29 9.40 -12.11
C THR A 94 -25.78 9.38 -12.37
N ASN A 95 -26.57 9.87 -11.42
CA ASN A 95 -28.01 10.03 -11.59
C ASN A 95 -28.24 11.37 -12.29
N PHE A 96 -28.78 11.33 -13.51
CA PHE A 96 -29.24 12.53 -14.21
C PHE A 96 -30.70 12.76 -13.86
N TYR A 97 -31.02 13.93 -13.32
CA TYR A 97 -32.40 14.37 -13.13
C TYR A 97 -32.78 15.28 -14.30
N VAL A 98 -33.89 15.00 -14.95
CA VAL A 98 -34.45 15.88 -15.99
C VAL A 98 -35.22 16.98 -15.29
N VAL A 99 -34.81 18.24 -15.49
CA VAL A 99 -35.54 19.43 -15.03
C VAL A 99 -36.78 19.56 -15.91
N GLY A 100 -37.92 19.03 -15.46
CA GLY A 100 -39.18 19.11 -16.21
C GLY A 100 -40.38 18.37 -15.60
N ASP A 101 -40.19 17.49 -14.62
CA ASP A 101 -41.27 16.70 -14.00
C ASP A 101 -41.70 17.22 -12.61
N GLN A 102 -41.25 18.42 -12.21
CA GLN A 102 -41.56 19.02 -10.90
C GLN A 102 -42.77 19.98 -10.93
N ASP A 103 -43.42 20.17 -12.08
CA ASP A 103 -44.48 21.18 -12.24
C ASP A 103 -45.90 20.62 -12.45
N ASN A 104 -46.14 19.33 -12.19
CA ASN A 104 -47.49 18.74 -12.25
C ASN A 104 -47.78 17.83 -11.04
N GLU A 105 -47.91 18.43 -9.85
CA GLU A 105 -48.68 17.86 -8.73
C GLU A 105 -49.67 18.90 -8.19
#